data_AF-A0A8H9K5E4-F1
#
_entry.id   AF-A0A8H9K5E4-F1
#
_cell.length_a   1.000
_cell.length_b   1.000
_cell.length_c   1.000
_cell.angle_alpha   90.00
_cell.angle_beta   90.00
_cell.angle_gamma   90.00
#
_symmetry.space_group_name_H-M   'P 1'
#
loop_
_entity.id
_entity.type
_entity.pdbx_description
1 polymer ?
#
loop_
_entity_poly.entity_id
_entity_poly.type
_entity_poly.pdbx_seq_one_letter_code
_entity_poly.pdbx_strand_id
1 'polypeptide(L)'
;MTKRIMATKTGEFMYDDGQESDAFKSAFQSAVYASYDEYMADIYWMSKNEDFRFALVYETASRFPRRHPEERQQVLINKIHAQRRYQEHLEKGGTAFDTGGSLSGLLNKKAHH
;
A
#
# COMPACT_ATOMS: atom_id res chain seq x y z
N MET A 1 9.49 -12.20 47.11
CA MET A 1 10.40 -12.96 46.23
C MET A 1 10.60 -12.18 44.94
N THR A 2 11.74 -11.53 44.78
CA THR A 2 12.03 -10.69 43.61
C THR A 2 12.62 -11.57 42.51
N LYS A 3 11.93 -11.71 41.38
CA LYS A 3 12.43 -12.49 40.24
C LYS A 3 13.59 -11.74 39.59
N ARG A 4 14.77 -12.37 39.54
CA ARG A 4 15.98 -11.83 38.94
C ARG A 4 15.87 -11.97 37.41
N ILE A 5 15.81 -10.84 36.71
CA ILE A 5 15.86 -10.83 35.24
C ILE A 5 17.31 -11.09 34.83
N MET A 6 17.53 -12.13 34.03
CA MET A 6 18.84 -12.49 33.47
C MET A 6 18.81 -12.18 31.98
N ALA A 7 19.62 -11.22 31.54
CA ALA A 7 19.80 -10.91 30.12
C ALA A 7 20.89 -11.83 29.55
N THR A 8 20.48 -12.80 28.73
CA THR A 8 21.39 -13.66 27.97
C THR A 8 21.77 -12.94 26.68
N LYS A 9 23.05 -12.63 26.51
CA LYS A 9 23.58 -12.04 25.26
C LYS A 9 23.69 -13.16 24.22
N THR A 10 22.63 -13.37 23.44
CA THR A 10 22.72 -14.14 22.20
C THR A 10 23.61 -13.34 21.25
N GLY A 11 24.73 -13.89 20.80
CA GLY A 11 25.71 -13.18 19.94
C GLY A 11 25.19 -12.83 18.54
N GLU A 12 23.89 -12.88 18.31
CA GLU A 12 23.24 -12.53 17.06
C GLU A 12 22.95 -11.03 17.05
N PHE A 13 23.59 -10.33 16.11
CA PHE A 13 23.29 -8.94 15.80
C PHE A 13 21.90 -8.89 15.14
N MET A 14 20.89 -8.49 15.91
CA MET A 14 19.50 -8.33 15.47
C MET A 14 19.26 -7.00 14.74
N TYR A 15 20.21 -6.54 13.93
CA TYR A 15 20.04 -5.30 13.15
C TYR A 15 19.68 -5.67 11.71
N ASP A 16 18.50 -5.23 11.27
CA ASP A 16 18.13 -5.21 9.86
C ASP A 16 19.01 -4.17 9.14
N ASP A 17 19.93 -4.65 8.32
CA ASP A 17 20.84 -3.81 7.53
C ASP A 17 20.25 -3.40 6.17
N GLY A 18 18.98 -3.77 5.91
CA GLY A 18 18.24 -3.40 4.71
C GLY A 18 18.57 -4.22 3.47
N GLN A 19 19.51 -5.16 3.52
CA GLN A 19 19.94 -5.92 2.34
C GLN A 19 18.81 -6.74 1.70
N GLU A 20 17.95 -7.36 2.51
CA GLU A 20 16.79 -8.10 2.00
C GLU A 20 15.80 -7.17 1.31
N SER A 21 15.64 -5.94 1.83
CA SER A 21 14.73 -4.95 1.25
C SER A 21 15.24 -4.43 -0.10
N ASP A 22 16.55 -4.27 -0.26
CA ASP A 22 17.16 -3.85 -1.52
C ASP A 22 17.10 -4.96 -2.57
N ALA A 23 17.38 -6.20 -2.19
CA ALA A 23 17.22 -7.35 -3.06
C ALA A 23 15.77 -7.48 -3.56
N PHE A 24 14.79 -7.29 -2.66
CA PHE A 24 13.38 -7.30 -3.00
C PHE A 24 12.98 -6.19 -3.98
N LYS A 25 13.44 -4.96 -3.74
CA LYS A 25 13.21 -3.82 -4.66
C LYS A 25 13.84 -4.07 -6.02
N SER A 26 15.02 -4.69 -6.07
CA SER A 26 15.73 -4.99 -7.32
C SER A 26 15.03 -6.08 -8.15
N ALA A 27 14.28 -6.97 -7.49
CA ALA A 27 13.51 -8.02 -8.15
C ALA A 27 12.17 -7.53 -8.72
N PHE A 28 11.78 -6.28 -8.45
CA PHE A 28 10.55 -5.70 -8.99
C PHE A 28 10.62 -5.54 -10.51
N GLN A 29 9.66 -6.13 -11.21
CA GLN A 29 9.55 -6.07 -12.67
C GLN A 29 8.28 -5.35 -13.09
N SER A 30 8.44 -4.35 -13.95
CA SER A 30 7.32 -3.57 -14.45
C SER A 30 7.65 -2.98 -15.82
N ALA A 31 6.68 -2.98 -16.72
CA ALA A 31 6.74 -2.26 -18.00
C ALA A 31 6.04 -0.88 -17.92
N VAL A 32 5.50 -0.51 -16.74
CA VAL A 32 4.69 0.70 -16.53
C VAL A 32 5.32 1.64 -15.50
N TYR A 33 5.90 1.06 -14.44
CA TYR A 33 6.55 1.79 -13.36
C TYR A 33 8.05 1.76 -13.57
N ALA A 34 8.71 2.91 -13.36
CA ALA A 34 10.17 2.99 -13.46
C ALA A 34 10.87 2.36 -12.24
N SER A 35 10.18 2.29 -11.10
CA SER A 35 10.72 1.72 -9.86
C SER A 35 9.64 1.12 -8.97
N TYR A 36 10.07 0.34 -7.99
CA TYR A 36 9.19 -0.17 -6.92
C TYR A 36 8.54 0.97 -6.12
N ASP A 37 9.24 2.07 -5.91
CA ASP A 37 8.72 3.19 -5.11
C ASP A 37 7.55 3.90 -5.82
N GLU A 38 7.58 4.02 -7.15
CA GLU A 38 6.44 4.53 -7.93
C GLU A 38 5.23 3.60 -7.84
N TYR A 39 5.47 2.28 -7.92
CA TYR A 39 4.43 1.28 -7.70
C TYR A 39 3.80 1.45 -6.31
N MET A 40 4.61 1.57 -5.26
CA MET A 40 4.12 1.74 -3.89
C MET A 40 3.40 3.06 -3.68
N ALA A 41 3.80 4.13 -4.36
CA ALA A 41 3.08 5.41 -4.34
C ALA A 41 1.64 5.26 -4.89
N ASP A 42 1.47 4.48 -5.95
CA ASP A 42 0.15 4.21 -6.52
C ASP A 42 -0.70 3.30 -5.62
N ILE A 43 -0.10 2.26 -5.02
CA ILE A 43 -0.77 1.45 -3.99
C ILE A 43 -1.22 2.33 -2.81
N TYR A 44 -0.37 3.26 -2.38
CA TYR A 44 -0.71 4.23 -1.34
C TYR A 44 -1.93 5.05 -1.72
N TRP A 45 -1.99 5.62 -2.93
CA TRP A 45 -3.14 6.39 -3.39
C TRP A 45 -4.40 5.55 -3.50
N MET A 46 -4.29 4.31 -3.99
CA MET A 46 -5.41 3.36 -4.06
C MET A 46 -5.97 3.02 -2.68
N SER A 47 -5.12 2.97 -1.64
CA SER A 47 -5.52 2.70 -0.26
C SER A 47 -6.18 3.90 0.46
N LYS A 48 -6.20 5.09 -0.14
CA LYS A 48 -6.78 6.27 0.50
C LYS A 48 -8.30 6.22 0.52
N ASN A 49 -8.86 6.48 1.70
CA ASN A 49 -10.23 6.92 1.84
C ASN A 49 -10.38 8.31 1.18
N GLU A 50 -11.49 8.57 0.51
CA GLU A 50 -11.72 9.83 -0.21
C GLU A 50 -12.28 10.91 0.72
N ASP A 51 -13.10 10.52 1.68
CA ASP A 51 -13.88 11.44 2.50
C ASP A 51 -13.14 11.86 3.78
N PHE A 52 -12.39 10.96 4.41
CA PHE A 52 -11.72 11.20 5.70
C PHE A 52 -10.21 11.00 5.64
N ARG A 53 -9.42 11.94 6.18
CA ARG A 53 -7.95 12.00 6.01
C ARG A 53 -7.17 10.77 6.47
N PHE A 54 -7.66 10.07 7.50
CA PHE A 54 -6.97 8.96 8.17
C PHE A 54 -7.79 7.67 8.23
N ALA A 55 -8.98 7.68 7.65
CA ALA A 55 -9.82 6.50 7.61
C ALA A 55 -9.25 5.47 6.63
N LEU A 56 -9.55 4.20 6.88
CA LEU A 56 -9.28 3.12 5.95
C LEU A 56 -10.19 3.23 4.71
N VAL A 57 -9.74 2.69 3.58
CA VAL A 57 -10.45 2.83 2.29
C VAL A 57 -11.89 2.32 2.33
N TYR A 58 -12.17 1.31 3.16
CA TYR A 58 -13.50 0.69 3.28
C TYR A 58 -14.40 1.34 4.34
N GLU A 59 -13.89 2.30 5.12
CA GLU A 59 -14.69 3.00 6.13
C GLU A 59 -15.63 4.01 5.48
N THR A 60 -16.94 3.79 5.65
CA THR A 60 -17.99 4.70 5.16
C THR A 60 -18.39 5.75 6.18
N ALA A 61 -18.09 5.53 7.45
CA ALA A 61 -18.30 6.47 8.54
C ALA A 61 -17.09 6.44 9.47
N SER A 62 -16.53 7.63 9.74
CA SER A 62 -15.36 7.78 10.60
C SER A 62 -15.45 9.05 11.43
N ARG A 63 -14.76 9.06 12.57
CA ARG A 63 -14.64 10.26 13.44
C ARG A 63 -13.52 11.18 12.99
N PHE A 64 -12.72 10.76 12.02
CA PHE A 64 -11.63 11.57 11.49
C PHE A 64 -12.13 12.82 10.77
N PRO A 65 -11.29 13.86 10.65
CA PRO A 65 -11.63 15.06 9.89
C PRO A 65 -11.99 14.70 8.44
N ARG A 66 -13.11 15.26 7.98
CA ARG A 66 -13.47 15.23 6.56
C ARG A 66 -12.49 16.05 5.74
N ARG A 67 -12.23 15.61 4.52
CA ARG A 67 -11.49 16.39 3.52
C ARG A 67 -12.34 17.54 3.01
N HIS A 68 -11.67 18.62 2.62
CA HIS A 68 -12.32 19.65 1.84
C HIS A 68 -12.70 19.14 0.45
N PRO A 69 -13.71 19.72 -0.23
CA PRO A 69 -14.14 19.26 -1.55
C PRO A 69 -13.02 19.20 -2.59
N GLU A 70 -12.13 20.21 -2.61
CA GLU A 70 -10.98 20.27 -3.53
C GLU A 70 -9.97 19.14 -3.26
N GLU A 71 -9.64 18.90 -2.00
CA GLU A 71 -8.74 17.81 -1.61
C GLU A 71 -9.34 16.44 -1.93
N ARG A 72 -10.65 16.28 -1.71
CA ARG A 72 -11.39 15.07 -2.06
C ARG A 72 -11.33 14.83 -3.57
N GLN A 73 -11.53 15.86 -4.38
CA GLN A 73 -11.40 15.78 -5.83
C GLN A 73 -9.98 15.37 -6.24
N GLN A 74 -8.95 15.96 -5.64
CA GLN A 74 -7.56 15.58 -5.95
C GLN A 74 -7.26 14.12 -5.58
N VAL A 75 -7.73 13.66 -4.41
CA VAL A 75 -7.57 12.26 -3.98
C VAL A 75 -8.26 11.32 -4.97
N LEU A 76 -9.47 11.64 -5.41
CA LEU A 76 -10.20 10.86 -6.42
C LEU A 76 -9.44 10.77 -7.75
N ILE A 77 -8.94 11.90 -8.25
CA ILE A 77 -8.14 11.96 -9.49
C ILE A 77 -6.90 11.07 -9.35
N ASN A 78 -6.13 11.24 -8.28
CA ASN A 78 -4.91 10.45 -8.04
C ASN A 78 -5.22 8.95 -7.96
N LYS A 79 -6.31 8.58 -7.29
CA LYS A 79 -6.75 7.19 -7.14
C LYS A 79 -7.13 6.56 -8.47
N ILE A 80 -7.83 7.29 -9.34
CA ILE A 80 -8.19 6.83 -10.69
C ILE A 80 -6.93 6.60 -11.55
N HIS A 81 -5.99 7.54 -11.53
CA HIS A 81 -4.74 7.40 -12.28
C HIS A 81 -3.90 6.23 -11.77
N ALA A 82 -3.77 6.08 -10.46
CA ALA A 82 -3.06 4.97 -9.82
C ALA A 82 -3.71 3.62 -10.19
N GLN A 83 -5.03 3.54 -10.13
CA GLN A 83 -5.75 2.31 -10.50
C GLN A 83 -5.53 1.93 -11.97
N ARG A 84 -5.54 2.91 -12.89
CA ARG A 84 -5.29 2.65 -14.32
C ARG A 84 -3.87 2.12 -14.56
N ARG A 85 -2.85 2.76 -13.99
CA ARG A 85 -1.46 2.31 -14.12
C ARG A 85 -1.25 0.94 -13.48
N TYR A 86 -1.86 0.69 -12.33
CA TYR A 86 -1.80 -0.61 -11.66
C TYR A 86 -2.44 -1.72 -12.50
N GLN A 87 -3.61 -1.46 -13.09
CA GLN A 87 -4.25 -2.41 -14.01
C GLN A 87 -3.38 -2.70 -15.22
N GLU A 88 -2.85 -1.66 -15.88
CA GLU A 88 -1.95 -1.82 -17.02
C GLU A 88 -0.67 -2.61 -16.65
N HIS A 89 -0.12 -2.35 -15.46
CA HIS A 89 1.03 -3.07 -14.93
C HIS A 89 0.74 -4.57 -14.79
N LEU A 90 -0.43 -4.94 -14.23
CA LEU A 90 -0.84 -6.34 -14.12
C LEU A 90 -1.10 -6.98 -15.49
N GLU A 91 -1.76 -6.27 -16.41
CA GLU A 91 -2.04 -6.75 -17.77
C GLU A 91 -0.76 -7.05 -18.56
N LYS A 92 0.31 -6.29 -18.31
CA LYS A 92 1.63 -6.50 -18.93
C LYS A 92 2.50 -7.52 -18.20
N GLY A 93 1.96 -8.25 -17.21
CA GLY A 93 2.69 -9.28 -16.47
C GLY A 93 3.69 -8.73 -15.46
N GLY A 94 3.47 -7.52 -14.95
CA GLY A 94 4.28 -6.94 -13.89
C GLY A 94 4.15 -7.69 -12.56
N THR A 95 5.11 -7.46 -11.66
CA THR A 95 5.14 -8.09 -10.34
C THR A 95 3.95 -7.67 -9.48
N ALA A 96 3.01 -8.59 -9.28
CA ALA A 96 1.93 -8.42 -8.32
C ALA A 96 2.38 -8.82 -6.92
N PHE A 97 2.30 -7.90 -5.96
CA PHE A 97 2.41 -8.24 -4.55
C PHE A 97 1.02 -8.46 -3.97
N ASP A 98 0.81 -9.57 -3.27
CA ASP A 98 -0.39 -9.82 -2.48
C ASP A 98 -0.41 -8.88 -1.27
N THR A 99 -0.75 -7.61 -1.50
CA THR A 99 -1.11 -6.70 -0.42
C THR A 99 -2.50 -7.11 0.06
N GLY A 100 -2.52 -7.99 1.06
CA GLY A 100 -3.66 -8.83 1.47
C GLY A 100 -5.06 -8.21 1.35
N GLY A 101 -5.98 -8.99 0.78
CA GLY A 101 -7.45 -8.93 0.92
C GLY A 101 -8.19 -7.68 0.43
N SER A 102 -7.65 -6.47 0.61
CA SER A 102 -8.37 -5.21 0.49
C SER A 102 -8.41 -4.65 -0.93
N LEU A 103 -7.42 -4.95 -1.79
CA LEU A 103 -7.42 -4.48 -3.18
C LEU A 103 -8.28 -5.36 -4.11
N SER A 104 -8.40 -6.66 -3.81
CA SER A 104 -9.26 -7.58 -4.57
C SER A 104 -10.74 -7.17 -4.53
N GLY A 105 -11.22 -6.60 -3.42
CA GLY A 105 -12.58 -6.07 -3.31
C GLY A 105 -12.84 -4.81 -4.14
N LEU A 106 -11.80 -4.06 -4.49
CA LEU A 106 -11.87 -2.86 -5.35
C LEU A 106 -11.92 -3.24 -6.84
N LEU A 107 -11.24 -4.31 -7.23
CA LEU A 107 -11.17 -4.79 -8.61
C LEU A 107 -12.39 -5.65 -9.01
N ASN A 108 -13.07 -6.27 -8.05
CA ASN A 108 -14.19 -7.19 -8.32
C ASN A 108 -15.58 -6.55 -8.41
N LYS A 109 -15.72 -5.21 -8.30
CA LYS A 109 -17.00 -4.55 -8.61
C LYS A 109 -17.17 -4.41 -10.12
N LYS A 110 -17.45 -5.52 -10.80
CA LYS A 110 -18.20 -5.46 -12.06
C LYS A 110 -19.59 -4.91 -11.71
N ALA A 111 -19.94 -3.75 -12.27
CA ALA A 111 -21.29 -3.23 -12.20
C ALA A 111 -22.22 -4.27 -12.85
N HIS A 112 -22.98 -5.00 -12.04
CA HIS A 112 -24.14 -5.73 -12.52
C HIS A 112 -25.22 -4.68 -12.82
N HIS A 113 -25.53 -4.56 -14.11
CA HIS A 113 -26.64 -3.78 -14.64
C HIS A 113 -27.94 -4.59 -14.58
#